data_AF-A0A534A8D3-F1
#
_entry.id   AF-A0A534A8D3-F1
#
_cell.length_a   1.000
_cell.length_b   1.000
_cell.length_c   1.000
_cell.angle_alpha   90.00
_cell.angle_beta   90.00
_cell.angle_gamma   90.00
#
_symmetry.space_group_name_H-M   'P 1'
#
loop_
_entity.id
_entity.type
_entity.pdbx_description
1 polymer ?
#
loop_
_entity_poly.entity_id
_entity_poly.type
_entity_poly.pdbx_seq_one_letter_code
_entity_poly.pdbx_strand_id
1 'polypeptide(L)'
;MGFLLAKILFLLVLAAACGALFGYWWFRRHYEDVTLEYARSRDEWASWRRGFEARLAARPEVDLQPLREQVAAVDEAVRSIDVPIPERVDLASVHARLDEIETRIGDIRLPAPSDLGPTEQRLTAIEHALFPVQTRLDGLESALRAVDLGPVLERLGTLQSRLENPPAPKAAVREGSRNLLTHPGCGKPDDLTQIKGVPKVLERRLHRVGVFYFWQIAEWSPEDVRYVNSKLAAYKGRIERDEWVSQANELAATPSAAPRPTEH
;
A
#
# COMPACT_ATOMS: atom_id res chain seq x y z
N MET A 1 38.76 -5.10 -20.40
CA MET A 1 37.91 -5.96 -19.55
C MET A 1 37.93 -5.56 -18.06
N GLY A 2 39.07 -5.62 -17.36
CA GLY A 2 39.11 -5.36 -15.90
C GLY A 2 38.68 -3.96 -15.45
N PHE A 3 38.98 -2.92 -16.23
CA PHE A 3 38.63 -1.52 -15.90
C PHE A 3 37.11 -1.26 -15.93
N LEU A 4 36.40 -1.85 -16.89
CA LEU A 4 34.96 -1.68 -17.07
C LEU A 4 34.18 -2.46 -15.99
N LEU A 5 34.67 -3.65 -15.64
CA LEU A 5 34.19 -4.44 -14.49
C LEU A 5 34.40 -3.69 -13.17
N ALA A 6 35.58 -3.10 -12.95
CA ALA A 6 35.85 -2.29 -11.75
C ALA A 6 34.92 -1.07 -11.65
N LYS A 7 34.59 -0.44 -12.78
CA LYS A 7 33.70 0.72 -12.83
C LYS A 7 32.23 0.36 -12.59
N ILE A 8 31.75 -0.76 -13.14
CA ILE A 8 30.40 -1.26 -12.88
C ILE A 8 30.27 -1.69 -11.42
N LEU A 9 31.29 -2.38 -10.88
CA LEU A 9 31.32 -2.78 -9.48
C LEU A 9 31.35 -1.54 -8.57
N PHE A 10 32.13 -0.52 -8.94
CA PHE A 10 32.13 0.78 -8.25
C PHE A 10 30.76 1.46 -8.29
N LEU A 11 30.07 1.48 -9.43
CA LEU A 11 28.74 2.07 -9.55
C LEU A 11 27.67 1.28 -8.79
N LEU A 12 27.76 -0.06 -8.74
CA LEU A 12 26.89 -0.90 -7.93
C LEU A 12 27.10 -0.64 -6.44
N VAL A 13 28.35 -0.56 -6.00
CA VAL A 13 28.69 -0.23 -4.61
C VAL A 13 28.25 1.19 -4.27
N LEU A 14 28.43 2.15 -5.18
CA LEU A 14 27.98 3.54 -5.00
C LEU A 14 26.45 3.65 -4.93
N ALA A 15 25.73 2.92 -5.78
CA ALA A 15 24.26 2.87 -5.76
C ALA A 15 23.75 2.20 -4.47
N ALA A 16 24.38 1.10 -4.04
CA ALA A 16 24.07 0.46 -2.78
C ALA A 16 24.35 1.38 -1.58
N ALA A 17 25.47 2.12 -1.61
CA ALA A 17 25.79 3.10 -0.58
C ALA A 17 24.80 4.27 -0.57
N CYS A 18 24.40 4.78 -1.74
CA CYS A 18 23.39 5.83 -1.84
C CYS A 18 22.02 5.35 -1.37
N GLY A 19 21.63 4.11 -1.70
CA GLY A 19 20.39 3.50 -1.22
C GLY A 19 20.41 3.27 0.29
N ALA A 20 21.52 2.81 0.86
CA ALA A 20 21.69 2.66 2.30
C ALA A 20 21.68 4.02 3.02
N LEU A 21 22.33 5.04 2.46
CA LEU A 21 22.31 6.41 2.98
C LEU A 21 20.93 7.03 2.90
N PHE A 22 20.21 6.82 1.79
CA PHE A 22 18.85 7.31 1.61
C PHE A 22 17.88 6.61 2.55
N GLY A 23 17.97 5.27 2.67
CA GLY A 23 17.17 4.49 3.61
C GLY A 23 17.45 4.88 5.06
N TYR A 24 18.72 5.05 5.43
CA TYR A 24 19.12 5.53 6.75
C TYR A 24 18.63 6.96 7.02
N TRP A 25 18.77 7.86 6.04
CA TRP A 25 18.30 9.24 6.16
C TRP A 25 16.78 9.32 6.27
N TRP A 26 16.06 8.59 5.43
CA TRP A 26 14.59 8.51 5.43
C TRP A 26 14.08 7.93 6.73
N PHE A 27 14.65 6.81 7.18
CA PHE A 27 14.31 6.20 8.46
C PHE A 27 14.59 7.16 9.60
N ARG A 28 15.75 7.81 9.65
CA ARG A 28 16.08 8.81 10.69
C ARG A 28 15.17 10.04 10.67
N ARG A 29 14.66 10.45 9.50
CA ARG A 29 13.78 11.63 9.35
C ARG A 29 12.32 11.31 9.67
N HIS A 30 11.88 10.07 9.48
CA HIS A 30 10.48 9.64 9.60
C HIS A 30 10.22 8.57 10.68
N TYR A 31 11.21 8.28 11.53
CA TYR A 31 10.97 7.49 12.74
C TYR A 31 10.26 8.35 13.78
N GLU A 32 8.93 8.30 13.82
CA GLU A 32 8.17 8.73 14.99
C GLU A 32 8.32 7.64 16.05
N ASP A 33 8.96 7.98 17.15
CA ASP A 33 9.27 7.03 18.22
C ASP A 33 8.01 6.79 19.07
N VAL A 34 7.13 5.93 18.56
CA VAL A 34 5.86 5.53 19.21
C VAL A 34 6.12 5.00 20.63
N THR A 35 7.34 4.53 20.93
CA THR A 35 7.71 4.05 22.26
C THR A 35 7.87 5.19 23.29
N LEU A 36 8.37 6.36 22.88
CA LEU A 36 8.49 7.54 23.74
C LEU A 36 7.13 8.16 24.05
N GLU A 37 6.23 8.16 23.06
CA GLU A 37 4.87 8.67 23.23
C GLU A 37 4.04 7.75 24.13
N TYR A 38 4.19 6.42 23.98
CA TYR A 38 3.59 5.45 24.89
C TYR A 38 4.14 5.56 26.32
N ALA A 39 5.45 5.73 26.49
CA ALA A 39 6.07 5.92 27.80
C ALA A 39 5.56 7.20 28.49
N ARG A 40 5.47 8.31 27.74
CA ARG A 40 4.94 9.59 28.25
C ARG A 40 3.47 9.45 28.66
N SER A 41 2.64 8.84 27.83
CA SER A 41 1.22 8.61 28.16
C SER A 41 1.06 7.76 29.41
N ARG A 42 1.86 6.69 29.55
CA ARG A 42 1.84 5.84 30.75
C ARG A 42 2.17 6.61 32.03
N ASP A 43 3.17 7.48 31.98
CA ASP A 43 3.61 8.26 33.14
C ASP A 43 2.60 9.37 33.50
N GLU A 44 1.96 9.98 32.50
CA GLU A 44 0.83 10.91 32.68
C GLU A 44 -0.35 10.24 33.39
N TRP A 45 -0.75 9.05 32.96
CA TRP A 45 -1.80 8.26 33.61
C TRP A 45 -1.46 7.90 35.05
N ALA A 46 -0.20 7.54 35.34
CA ALA A 46 0.25 7.23 36.70
C ALA A 46 0.25 8.46 37.63
N SER A 47 0.55 9.64 37.09
CA SER A 47 0.49 10.90 37.85
C SER A 47 -0.96 11.30 38.18
N TRP A 48 -1.87 11.16 37.21
CA TRP A 48 -3.28 11.45 37.39
C TRP A 48 -3.90 10.52 38.45
N ARG A 49 -3.59 9.23 38.38
CA ARG A 49 -4.09 8.22 39.34
C ARG A 49 -3.66 8.53 40.76
N ARG A 50 -2.37 8.83 40.98
CA ARG A 50 -1.87 9.21 42.31
C ARG A 50 -2.55 10.47 42.86
N GLY A 51 -2.77 11.47 42.02
CA GLY A 51 -3.51 12.68 42.42
C GLY A 51 -4.97 12.41 42.76
N PHE A 52 -5.61 11.48 42.04
CA PHE A 52 -6.97 11.06 42.34
C PHE A 52 -7.08 10.27 43.64
N GLU A 53 -6.19 9.30 43.87
CA GLU A 53 -6.12 8.51 45.10
C GLU A 53 -5.82 9.40 46.32
N ALA A 54 -4.92 10.37 46.19
CA ALA A 54 -4.66 11.35 47.26
C ALA A 54 -5.91 12.19 47.60
N ARG A 55 -6.70 12.59 46.60
CA ARG A 55 -7.97 13.30 46.83
C ARG A 55 -9.03 12.42 47.48
N LEU A 56 -9.06 11.13 47.18
CA LEU A 56 -9.96 10.18 47.84
C LEU A 56 -9.57 9.94 49.29
N ALA A 57 -8.27 9.75 49.55
CA ALA A 57 -7.73 9.59 50.90
C ALA A 57 -7.90 10.85 51.77
N ALA A 58 -7.91 12.03 51.15
CA ALA A 58 -8.14 13.31 51.83
C ALA A 58 -9.62 13.66 52.05
N ARG A 59 -10.57 12.81 51.63
CA ARG A 59 -11.99 13.08 51.92
C ARG A 59 -12.24 12.91 53.41
N PRO A 60 -12.83 13.90 54.09
CA PRO A 60 -13.24 13.72 55.48
C PRO A 60 -14.30 12.63 55.56
N GLU A 61 -14.16 11.73 56.53
CA GLU A 61 -15.12 10.67 56.79
C GLU A 61 -16.47 11.32 57.13
N VAL A 62 -17.50 11.01 56.36
CA VAL A 62 -18.81 11.64 56.49
C VAL A 62 -19.45 11.14 57.79
N ASP A 63 -19.60 12.03 58.76
CA ASP A 63 -20.23 11.68 60.04
C ASP A 63 -21.74 11.48 59.86
N LEU A 64 -22.18 10.23 60.01
CA LEU A 64 -23.58 9.81 59.90
C LEU A 64 -24.34 9.86 61.23
N GLN A 65 -23.66 10.24 62.32
CA GLN A 65 -24.25 10.37 63.64
C GLN A 65 -25.47 11.31 63.69
N PRO A 66 -25.46 12.53 63.10
CA PRO A 66 -26.63 13.40 63.11
C PRO A 66 -27.85 12.80 62.38
N LEU A 67 -27.63 12.01 61.34
CA LEU A 67 -28.71 11.35 60.61
C LEU A 67 -29.32 10.21 61.44
N ARG A 68 -28.49 9.47 62.17
CA ARG A 68 -28.95 8.41 63.07
C ARG A 68 -29.78 8.96 64.23
N GLU A 69 -29.37 10.09 64.79
CA GLU A 69 -30.10 10.78 65.85
C GLU A 69 -31.47 11.28 65.36
N GLN A 70 -31.56 11.81 64.14
CA GLN A 70 -32.83 12.22 63.54
C GLN A 70 -33.78 11.04 63.33
N VAL A 71 -33.28 9.90 62.82
CA VAL A 71 -34.10 8.71 62.61
C VAL A 71 -34.60 8.14 63.95
N ALA A 72 -33.76 8.12 64.98
CA ALA A 72 -34.16 7.70 66.32
C ALA A 72 -35.23 8.63 66.93
N ALA A 73 -35.08 9.95 66.75
CA ALA A 73 -36.07 10.93 67.22
C ALA A 73 -37.42 10.79 66.50
N VAL A 74 -37.41 10.49 65.20
CA VAL A 74 -38.63 10.24 64.42
C VAL A 74 -39.31 8.93 64.86
N ASP A 75 -38.55 7.87 65.08
CA ASP A 75 -39.09 6.57 65.52
C ASP A 75 -39.74 6.67 66.92
N GLU A 76 -39.13 7.43 67.82
CA GLU A 76 -39.71 7.71 69.15
C GLU A 76 -40.97 8.59 69.05
N ALA A 77 -40.95 9.62 68.21
CA ALA A 77 -42.12 10.46 67.98
C ALA A 77 -43.30 9.65 67.44
N VAL A 78 -43.05 8.69 66.54
CA VAL A 78 -44.09 7.80 65.99
C VAL A 78 -44.63 6.84 67.05
N ARG A 79 -43.79 6.28 67.93
CA ARG A 79 -44.26 5.40 69.01
C ARG A 79 -45.10 6.12 70.07
N SER A 80 -44.89 7.41 70.26
CA SER A 80 -45.66 8.23 71.21
C SER A 80 -47.07 8.59 70.71
N ILE A 81 -47.39 8.30 69.45
CA ILE A 81 -48.73 8.54 68.89
C ILE A 81 -49.65 7.38 69.33
N ASP A 82 -50.38 7.60 70.42
CA ASP A 82 -51.45 6.70 70.84
C ASP A 82 -52.69 6.96 69.98
N VAL A 83 -52.97 6.05 69.03
CA VAL A 83 -54.13 6.14 68.13
C VAL A 83 -55.29 5.39 68.78
N PRO A 84 -56.35 6.06 69.28
CA PRO A 84 -57.49 5.38 69.86
C PRO A 84 -58.22 4.60 68.77
N ILE A 85 -58.38 3.29 68.94
CA ILE A 85 -59.17 2.43 68.04
C ILE A 85 -60.66 2.63 68.38
N PRO A 86 -61.49 3.27 67.53
CA PRO A 86 -62.89 3.47 67.83
C PRO A 86 -63.69 2.19 67.55
N GLU A 87 -64.62 1.86 68.45
CA GLU A 87 -65.35 0.57 68.47
C GLU A 87 -66.43 0.40 67.38
N ARG A 88 -66.56 1.33 66.43
CA ARG A 88 -67.26 1.16 65.14
C ARG A 88 -66.96 2.37 64.26
N VAL A 89 -66.16 2.15 63.22
CA VAL A 89 -65.99 3.14 62.14
C VAL A 89 -67.20 3.02 61.22
N ASP A 90 -67.94 4.11 61.04
CA ASP A 90 -69.04 4.15 60.06
C ASP A 90 -68.46 4.16 58.64
N LEU A 91 -68.47 3.00 58.00
CA LEU A 91 -67.99 2.81 56.64
C LEU A 91 -68.99 3.29 55.59
N ALA A 92 -70.19 3.75 55.95
CA ALA A 92 -71.21 4.15 54.98
C ALA A 92 -70.71 5.28 54.06
N SER A 93 -69.97 6.26 54.61
CA SER A 93 -69.36 7.33 53.82
C SER A 93 -68.26 6.82 52.89
N VAL A 94 -67.50 5.81 53.31
CA VAL A 94 -66.43 5.22 52.49
C VAL A 94 -67.03 4.40 51.36
N HIS A 95 -68.10 3.65 51.62
CA HIS A 95 -68.85 2.92 50.61
C HIS A 95 -69.49 3.87 49.59
N ALA A 96 -70.11 4.96 50.04
CA ALA A 96 -70.68 5.96 49.12
C ALA A 96 -69.61 6.59 48.20
N ARG A 97 -68.39 6.82 48.72
CA ARG A 97 -67.26 7.30 47.92
C ARG A 97 -66.74 6.24 46.96
N LEU A 98 -66.74 4.98 47.38
CA LEU A 98 -66.37 3.85 46.52
C LEU A 98 -67.36 3.67 45.38
N ASP A 99 -68.67 3.78 45.65
CA ASP A 99 -69.72 3.74 44.64
C ASP A 99 -69.61 4.92 43.66
N GLU A 100 -69.29 6.12 44.14
CA GLU A 100 -69.03 7.29 43.30
C GLU A 100 -67.78 7.09 42.42
N ILE A 101 -66.72 6.50 42.98
CA ILE A 101 -65.51 6.15 42.23
C ILE A 101 -65.81 5.06 41.20
N GLU A 102 -66.57 4.03 41.54
CA GLU A 102 -66.94 2.94 40.63
C GLU A 102 -67.81 3.45 39.48
N THR A 103 -68.76 4.33 39.77
CA THR A 103 -69.56 5.02 38.74
C THR A 103 -68.68 5.87 37.82
N ARG A 104 -67.75 6.66 38.41
CA ARG A 104 -66.81 7.47 37.65
C ARG A 104 -65.86 6.63 36.80
N ILE A 105 -65.41 5.48 37.29
CA ILE A 105 -64.56 4.54 36.54
C ILE A 105 -65.36 3.89 35.41
N GLY A 106 -66.62 3.54 35.64
CA GLY A 106 -67.53 3.01 34.62
C GLY A 106 -67.76 3.98 33.46
N ASP A 107 -67.74 5.29 33.74
CA ASP A 107 -67.87 6.35 32.73
C ASP A 107 -66.55 6.63 31.95
N ILE A 108 -65.41 6.08 32.39
CA ILE A 108 -64.15 6.19 31.64
C ILE A 108 -64.24 5.32 30.38
N ARG A 109 -64.59 5.93 29.26
CA ARG A 109 -64.41 5.32 27.93
C ARG A 109 -62.92 5.25 27.61
N LEU A 110 -62.32 4.08 27.85
CA LEU A 110 -61.01 3.75 27.30
C LEU A 110 -61.10 3.80 25.75
N PRO A 111 -60.17 4.47 25.06
CA PRO A 111 -60.11 4.42 23.60
C PRO A 111 -59.92 2.96 23.17
N ALA A 112 -60.64 2.52 22.13
CA ALA A 112 -60.49 1.16 21.62
C ALA A 112 -59.02 0.88 21.30
N PRO A 113 -58.49 -0.31 21.65
CA PRO A 113 -57.12 -0.66 21.31
C PRO A 113 -56.92 -0.46 19.80
N SER A 114 -55.90 0.31 19.43
CA SER A 114 -55.59 0.56 18.03
C SER A 114 -55.33 -0.79 17.35
N ASP A 115 -55.99 -1.06 16.22
CA ASP A 115 -55.83 -2.33 15.49
C ASP A 115 -54.40 -2.41 14.94
N LEU A 116 -53.56 -3.23 15.60
CA LEU A 116 -52.17 -3.47 15.21
C LEU A 116 -52.05 -4.54 14.11
N GLY A 117 -53.15 -5.22 13.74
CA GLY A 117 -53.16 -6.29 12.74
C GLY A 117 -52.51 -5.89 11.41
N PRO A 118 -52.79 -4.70 10.83
CA PRO A 118 -52.13 -4.25 9.61
C PRO A 118 -50.62 -4.03 9.77
N THR A 119 -50.17 -3.63 10.95
CA THR A 119 -48.74 -3.40 11.23
C THR A 119 -48.01 -4.73 11.39
N GLU A 120 -48.62 -5.69 12.09
CA GLU A 120 -48.08 -7.05 12.23
C GLU A 120 -48.00 -7.76 10.88
N GLN A 121 -49.04 -7.66 10.05
CA GLN A 121 -49.02 -8.21 8.69
C GLN A 121 -47.91 -7.61 7.83
N ARG A 122 -47.66 -6.30 7.95
CA ARG A 122 -46.56 -5.63 7.25
C ARG A 122 -45.20 -6.08 7.77
N LEU A 123 -45.05 -6.28 9.07
CA LEU A 123 -43.80 -6.78 9.66
C LEU A 123 -43.50 -8.20 9.17
N THR A 124 -44.48 -9.10 9.21
CA THR A 124 -44.34 -10.46 8.67
C THR A 124 -44.01 -10.47 7.18
N ALA A 125 -44.63 -9.58 6.38
CA ALA A 125 -44.32 -9.44 4.97
C ALA A 125 -42.87 -8.96 4.73
N ILE A 126 -42.37 -8.06 5.58
CA ILE A 126 -40.97 -7.59 5.54
C ILE A 126 -40.00 -8.71 5.93
N GLU A 127 -40.30 -9.49 6.98
CA GLU A 127 -39.49 -10.62 7.40
C GLU A 127 -39.36 -11.68 6.30
N HIS A 128 -40.47 -12.02 5.64
CA HIS A 128 -40.45 -12.91 4.48
C HIS A 128 -39.69 -12.33 3.28
N ALA A 129 -39.71 -11.02 3.08
CA ALA A 129 -38.95 -10.37 2.00
C ALA A 129 -37.45 -10.29 2.30
N LEU A 130 -37.04 -10.32 3.57
CA LEU A 130 -35.64 -10.25 3.98
C LEU A 130 -34.90 -11.58 3.81
N PHE A 131 -35.59 -12.70 4.00
CA PHE A 131 -35.03 -14.05 3.85
C PHE A 131 -34.38 -14.34 2.47
N PRO A 132 -35.01 -14.02 1.32
CA PRO A 132 -34.38 -14.20 0.01
C PRO A 132 -33.22 -13.23 -0.25
N VAL A 133 -33.16 -12.09 0.45
CA VAL A 133 -32.04 -11.15 0.34
C VAL A 133 -30.82 -11.70 1.09
N GLN A 134 -31.03 -12.23 2.29
CA GLN A 134 -29.96 -12.87 3.08
C GLN A 134 -29.33 -14.05 2.34
N THR A 135 -30.15 -14.96 1.82
CA THR A 135 -29.65 -16.12 1.04
C THR A 135 -28.89 -15.72 -0.23
N ARG A 136 -29.28 -14.63 -0.90
CA ARG A 136 -28.51 -14.10 -2.04
C ARG A 136 -27.18 -13.49 -1.62
N LEU A 137 -27.12 -12.83 -0.48
CA LEU A 137 -25.87 -12.28 0.06
C LEU A 137 -24.90 -13.41 0.44
N ASP A 138 -25.38 -14.46 1.10
CA ASP A 138 -24.56 -15.64 1.43
C ASP A 138 -24.05 -16.33 0.17
N GLY A 139 -24.89 -16.41 -0.86
CA GLY A 139 -24.51 -16.94 -2.18
C GLY A 139 -23.46 -16.08 -2.89
N LEU A 140 -23.59 -14.76 -2.81
CA LEU A 140 -22.59 -13.82 -3.34
C LEU A 140 -21.26 -13.91 -2.58
N GLU A 141 -21.29 -13.98 -1.25
CA GLU A 141 -20.10 -14.13 -0.42
C GLU A 141 -19.35 -15.42 -0.76
N SER A 142 -20.09 -16.52 -0.89
CA SER A 142 -19.53 -17.82 -1.30
C SER A 142 -18.93 -17.76 -2.71
N ALA A 143 -19.61 -17.09 -3.65
CA ALA A 143 -19.11 -16.91 -5.01
C ALA A 143 -17.85 -16.04 -5.05
N LEU A 144 -17.81 -14.94 -4.29
CA LEU A 144 -16.64 -14.06 -4.17
C LEU A 144 -15.45 -14.80 -3.58
N ARG A 145 -15.68 -15.69 -2.59
CA ARG A 145 -14.62 -16.51 -2.00
C ARG A 145 -14.08 -17.58 -2.94
N ALA A 146 -14.90 -18.03 -3.90
CA ALA A 146 -14.51 -19.01 -4.92
C ALA A 146 -13.75 -18.40 -6.11
N VAL A 147 -13.79 -17.07 -6.27
CA VAL A 147 -13.03 -16.39 -7.33
C VAL A 147 -11.57 -16.23 -6.92
N ASP A 148 -10.69 -17.04 -7.50
CA ASP A 148 -9.24 -16.91 -7.34
C ASP A 148 -8.65 -15.92 -8.36
N LEU A 149 -8.26 -14.74 -7.90
CA LEU A 149 -7.59 -13.71 -8.70
C LEU A 149 -6.07 -13.89 -8.77
N GLY A 150 -5.50 -14.87 -8.05
CA GLY A 150 -4.07 -15.17 -8.03
C GLY A 150 -3.47 -15.34 -9.43
N PRO A 151 -4.06 -16.16 -10.32
CA PRO A 151 -3.54 -16.37 -11.68
C PRO A 151 -3.53 -15.09 -12.54
N VAL A 152 -4.48 -14.19 -12.32
CA VAL A 152 -4.57 -12.92 -13.06
C VAL A 152 -3.52 -11.94 -12.56
N LEU A 153 -3.33 -11.86 -11.25
CA LEU A 153 -2.31 -11.01 -10.62
C LEU A 153 -0.90 -11.48 -10.98
N GLU A 154 -0.66 -12.79 -11.04
CA GLU A 154 0.61 -13.35 -11.50
C GLU A 154 0.90 -12.97 -12.95
N ARG A 155 -0.10 -13.11 -13.85
CA ARG A 155 0.03 -12.68 -15.25
C ARG A 155 0.32 -11.19 -15.38
N LEU A 156 -0.36 -10.35 -14.61
CA LEU A 156 -0.10 -8.90 -14.60
C LEU A 156 1.31 -8.59 -14.08
N GLY A 157 1.77 -9.28 -13.04
CA GLY A 157 3.14 -9.18 -12.55
C GLY A 157 4.18 -9.53 -13.62
N THR A 158 3.98 -10.64 -14.35
CA THR A 158 4.88 -11.04 -15.45
C THR A 158 4.89 -10.04 -16.60
N LEU A 159 3.74 -9.42 -16.92
CA LEU A 159 3.65 -8.38 -17.95
C LEU A 159 4.32 -7.10 -17.48
N GLN A 160 4.13 -6.71 -16.23
CA GLN A 160 4.79 -5.55 -15.62
C GLN A 160 6.31 -5.72 -15.64
N SER A 161 6.84 -6.88 -15.25
CA SER A 161 8.28 -7.18 -15.33
C SER A 161 8.83 -7.12 -16.75
N ARG A 162 8.06 -7.55 -17.76
CA ARG A 162 8.46 -7.47 -19.18
C ARG A 162 8.45 -6.05 -19.73
N LEU A 163 7.53 -5.21 -19.27
CA LEU A 163 7.47 -3.79 -19.60
C LEU A 163 8.63 -3.02 -18.97
N GLU A 164 8.97 -3.36 -17.72
CA GLU A 164 10.02 -2.68 -16.95
C GLU A 164 11.44 -3.14 -17.34
N ASN A 165 11.60 -4.40 -17.77
CA ASN A 165 12.87 -4.91 -18.28
C ASN A 165 12.65 -5.74 -19.56
N PRO A 166 12.53 -5.08 -20.73
CA PRO A 166 12.38 -5.79 -21.99
C PRO A 166 13.65 -6.62 -22.25
N PRO A 167 13.54 -7.92 -22.59
CA PRO A 167 14.71 -8.72 -22.92
C PRO A 167 15.46 -8.06 -24.08
N ALA A 168 16.74 -7.77 -23.87
CA ALA A 168 17.59 -7.20 -24.90
C ALA A 168 17.54 -8.12 -26.14
N PRO A 169 17.21 -7.61 -27.34
CA PRO A 169 17.26 -8.42 -28.53
C PRO A 169 18.70 -8.90 -28.72
N LYS A 170 18.89 -10.22 -28.88
CA LYS A 170 20.20 -10.80 -29.19
C LYS A 170 20.60 -10.30 -30.58
N ALA A 171 21.78 -9.69 -30.70
CA ALA A 171 22.29 -9.22 -31.98
C ALA A 171 22.34 -10.37 -32.99
N ALA A 172 21.47 -10.32 -33.99
CA ALA A 172 21.51 -11.22 -35.12
C ALA A 172 22.47 -10.65 -36.18
N VAL A 173 23.43 -11.48 -36.62
CA VAL A 173 24.29 -11.19 -37.78
C VAL A 173 23.41 -11.08 -39.02
N ARG A 174 23.65 -10.05 -39.84
CA ARG A 174 22.88 -9.85 -41.09
C ARG A 174 23.21 -10.97 -42.08
N GLU A 175 22.18 -11.50 -42.72
CA GLU A 175 22.30 -12.56 -43.74
C GLU A 175 23.28 -12.17 -44.84
N GLY A 176 24.28 -13.03 -45.11
CA GLY A 176 25.34 -12.78 -46.10
C GLY A 176 26.49 -11.87 -45.65
N SER A 177 26.56 -11.47 -44.38
CA SER A 177 27.67 -10.70 -43.81
C SER A 177 28.42 -11.49 -42.74
N ARG A 178 29.74 -11.34 -42.66
CA ARG A 178 30.56 -12.04 -41.64
C ARG A 178 30.41 -11.45 -40.25
N ASN A 179 30.33 -10.12 -40.13
CA ASN A 179 30.33 -9.46 -38.83
C ASN A 179 29.43 -8.22 -38.75
N LEU A 180 28.51 -7.99 -39.70
CA LEU A 180 27.57 -6.87 -39.62
C LEU A 180 26.34 -7.26 -38.80
N LEU A 181 25.97 -6.41 -37.84
CA LEU A 181 24.89 -6.68 -36.91
C LEU A 181 23.63 -5.94 -37.33
N THR A 182 22.47 -6.48 -37.00
CA THR A 182 21.18 -5.80 -37.20
C THR A 182 20.94 -4.69 -36.18
N HIS A 183 21.52 -4.80 -34.98
CA HIS A 183 21.40 -3.87 -33.86
C HIS A 183 22.55 -4.12 -32.86
N PRO A 184 22.88 -3.16 -31.98
CA PRO A 184 23.95 -3.33 -31.00
C PRO A 184 23.52 -4.28 -29.87
N GLY A 185 24.05 -5.50 -29.88
CA GLY A 185 23.75 -6.53 -28.87
C GLY A 185 24.97 -7.09 -28.15
N CYS A 186 26.17 -6.53 -28.39
CA CYS A 186 27.42 -6.88 -27.70
C CYS A 186 27.79 -5.82 -26.63
N GLY A 187 26.77 -5.23 -25.98
CA GLY A 187 26.93 -4.12 -25.04
C GLY A 187 26.76 -2.74 -25.69
N LYS A 188 27.23 -1.69 -24.99
CA LYS A 188 27.11 -0.30 -25.45
C LYS A 188 27.90 -0.10 -26.76
N PRO A 189 27.31 0.49 -27.82
CA PRO A 189 28.02 0.82 -29.06
C PRO A 189 29.29 1.64 -28.78
N ASP A 190 30.35 1.36 -29.52
CA ASP A 190 31.57 2.15 -29.48
C ASP A 190 31.37 3.48 -30.21
N ASP A 191 32.10 4.51 -29.77
CA ASP A 191 32.09 5.82 -30.44
C ASP A 191 33.03 5.79 -31.65
N LEU A 192 32.47 5.49 -32.83
CA LEU A 192 33.26 5.37 -34.06
C LEU A 192 33.89 6.70 -34.49
N THR A 193 33.49 7.83 -33.90
CA THR A 193 34.10 9.14 -34.18
C THR A 193 35.51 9.28 -33.63
N GLN A 194 35.96 8.35 -32.77
CA GLN A 194 37.36 8.25 -32.33
C GLN A 194 38.31 7.85 -33.47
N ILE A 195 37.81 7.22 -34.54
CA ILE A 195 38.60 6.92 -35.73
C ILE A 195 38.74 8.19 -36.57
N LYS A 196 39.99 8.59 -36.82
CA LYS A 196 40.30 9.79 -37.59
C LYS A 196 39.76 9.64 -39.01
N GLY A 197 38.92 10.59 -39.43
CA GLY A 197 38.24 10.54 -40.74
C GLY A 197 36.80 10.03 -40.70
N VAL A 198 36.29 9.61 -39.53
CA VAL A 198 34.88 9.24 -39.29
C VAL A 198 34.13 10.38 -38.60
N PRO A 199 33.50 11.32 -39.32
CA PRO A 199 32.62 12.30 -38.70
C PRO A 199 31.32 11.64 -38.21
N LYS A 200 30.62 12.29 -37.26
CA LYS A 200 29.34 11.83 -36.69
C LYS A 200 28.25 11.50 -37.73
N VAL A 201 28.30 12.12 -38.91
CA VAL A 201 27.39 11.80 -40.03
C VAL A 201 27.71 10.43 -40.63
N LEU A 202 28.99 10.07 -40.71
CA LEU A 202 29.49 8.81 -41.26
C LEU A 202 29.31 7.65 -40.29
N GLU A 203 29.54 7.89 -39.00
CA GLU A 203 29.16 6.96 -37.93
C GLU A 203 27.69 6.53 -38.03
N ARG A 204 26.75 7.49 -38.17
CA ARG A 204 25.32 7.17 -38.37
C ARG A 204 25.03 6.35 -39.64
N ARG A 205 25.90 6.41 -40.65
CA ARG A 205 25.78 5.56 -41.85
C ARG A 205 26.34 4.17 -41.56
N LEU A 206 27.48 4.07 -40.88
CA LEU A 206 28.08 2.81 -40.43
C LEU A 206 27.13 2.02 -39.52
N HIS A 207 26.48 2.68 -38.56
CA HIS A 207 25.43 2.08 -37.73
C HIS A 207 24.27 1.51 -38.55
N ARG A 208 23.86 2.18 -39.65
CA ARG A 208 22.81 1.65 -40.56
C ARG A 208 23.27 0.46 -41.39
N VAL A 209 24.57 0.38 -41.72
CA VAL A 209 25.15 -0.76 -42.43
C VAL A 209 25.30 -1.97 -41.48
N GLY A 210 25.36 -1.73 -40.17
CA GLY A 210 25.45 -2.75 -39.13
C GLY A 210 26.78 -2.77 -38.39
N VAL A 211 27.55 -1.68 -38.45
CA VAL A 211 28.85 -1.51 -37.78
C VAL A 211 28.64 -0.61 -36.57
N PHE A 212 28.79 -1.16 -35.37
CA PHE A 212 28.55 -0.50 -34.08
C PHE A 212 29.75 -0.53 -33.12
N TYR A 213 30.75 -1.35 -33.41
CA TYR A 213 31.88 -1.61 -32.51
C TYR A 213 33.22 -1.54 -33.23
N PHE A 214 34.30 -1.22 -32.51
CA PHE A 214 35.66 -1.15 -33.07
C PHE A 214 36.16 -2.51 -33.54
N TRP A 215 35.84 -3.59 -32.81
CA TRP A 215 36.26 -4.95 -33.19
C TRP A 215 35.71 -5.37 -34.56
N GLN A 216 34.52 -4.90 -34.96
CA GLN A 216 33.97 -5.19 -36.29
C GLN A 216 34.83 -4.58 -37.39
N ILE A 217 35.38 -3.38 -37.17
CA ILE A 217 36.24 -2.67 -38.13
C ILE A 217 37.66 -3.24 -38.13
N ALA A 218 38.16 -3.60 -36.94
CA ALA A 218 39.48 -4.21 -36.76
C ALA A 218 39.62 -5.55 -37.50
N GLU A 219 38.52 -6.28 -37.67
CA GLU A 219 38.45 -7.59 -38.34
C GLU A 219 38.12 -7.51 -39.83
N TRP A 220 38.03 -6.30 -40.41
CA TRP A 220 37.75 -6.18 -41.84
C TRP A 220 38.88 -6.75 -42.69
N SER A 221 38.54 -7.75 -43.50
CA SER A 221 39.38 -8.17 -44.62
C SER A 221 39.33 -7.15 -45.77
N PRO A 222 40.26 -7.20 -46.74
CA PRO A 222 40.19 -6.36 -47.94
C PRO A 222 38.84 -6.49 -48.69
N GLU A 223 38.20 -7.66 -48.63
CA GLU A 223 36.85 -7.92 -49.16
C GLU A 223 35.79 -7.12 -48.40
N ASP A 224 35.86 -7.11 -47.07
CA ASP A 224 34.92 -6.40 -46.20
C ASP A 224 35.08 -4.88 -46.36
N VAL A 225 36.33 -4.39 -46.46
CA VAL A 225 36.62 -3.00 -46.77
C VAL A 225 35.96 -2.63 -48.09
N ARG A 226 36.15 -3.40 -49.17
CA ARG A 226 35.50 -3.13 -50.47
C ARG A 226 33.99 -3.15 -50.37
N TYR A 227 33.42 -4.10 -49.65
CA TYR A 227 31.97 -4.21 -49.45
C TYR A 227 31.41 -2.99 -48.72
N VAL A 228 31.97 -2.61 -47.56
CA VAL A 228 31.52 -1.45 -46.78
C VAL A 228 31.76 -0.16 -47.57
N ASN A 229 32.91 -0.03 -48.23
CA ASN A 229 33.25 1.10 -49.10
C ASN A 229 32.22 1.28 -50.23
N SER A 230 31.70 0.18 -50.81
CA SER A 230 30.64 0.23 -51.82
C SER A 230 29.32 0.80 -51.28
N LYS A 231 29.01 0.58 -50.00
CA LYS A 231 27.82 1.10 -49.31
C LYS A 231 27.98 2.57 -48.89
N LEU A 232 29.21 3.06 -48.79
CA LEU A 232 29.52 4.44 -48.43
C LEU A 232 29.65 5.33 -49.67
N ALA A 233 28.53 5.59 -50.35
CA ALA A 233 28.48 6.29 -51.64
C ALA A 233 29.33 7.57 -51.74
N ALA A 234 29.24 8.49 -50.76
CA ALA A 234 29.93 9.79 -50.76
C ALA A 234 31.30 9.80 -50.06
N TYR A 235 31.73 8.67 -49.50
CA TYR A 235 32.93 8.58 -48.64
C TYR A 235 33.87 7.46 -49.10
N LYS A 236 33.81 7.11 -50.38
CA LYS A 236 34.60 6.03 -50.95
C LYS A 236 36.10 6.28 -50.81
N GLY A 237 36.85 5.24 -50.45
CA GLY A 237 38.32 5.23 -50.34
C GLY A 237 38.88 5.78 -49.03
N ARG A 238 38.03 6.29 -48.12
CA ARG A 238 38.49 6.83 -46.83
C ARG A 238 38.94 5.75 -45.84
N ILE A 239 38.35 4.56 -45.91
CA ILE A 239 38.69 3.44 -45.01
C ILE A 239 40.18 3.10 -45.11
N GLU A 240 40.72 3.07 -46.34
CA GLU A 240 42.12 2.76 -46.62
C GLU A 240 43.02 3.99 -46.43
N ARG A 241 42.64 5.14 -47.00
CA ARG A 241 43.44 6.39 -46.94
C ARG A 241 43.66 6.87 -45.51
N ASP A 242 42.63 6.77 -44.67
CA ASP A 242 42.68 7.20 -43.28
C ASP A 242 42.98 6.01 -42.34
N GLU A 243 43.38 4.84 -42.87
CA GLU A 243 43.85 3.67 -42.09
C GLU A 243 42.91 3.22 -40.96
N TRP A 244 41.60 3.18 -41.23
CA TRP A 244 40.59 2.92 -40.20
C TRP A 244 40.75 1.56 -39.52
N VAL A 245 41.19 0.53 -40.26
CA VAL A 245 41.39 -0.82 -39.72
C VAL A 245 42.52 -0.83 -38.69
N SER A 246 43.62 -0.08 -38.94
CA SER A 246 44.73 0.01 -38.00
C SER A 246 44.32 0.75 -36.72
N GLN A 247 43.63 1.88 -36.87
CA GLN A 247 43.12 2.65 -35.73
C GLN A 247 42.08 1.88 -34.92
N ALA A 248 41.20 1.15 -35.59
CA ALA A 248 40.20 0.32 -34.92
C ALA A 248 40.83 -0.83 -34.14
N ASN A 249 41.95 -1.39 -34.60
CA ASN A 249 42.72 -2.38 -33.85
C ASN A 249 43.28 -1.80 -32.54
N GLU A 250 43.85 -0.60 -32.59
CA GLU A 250 44.35 0.11 -31.39
C GLU A 250 43.21 0.45 -30.41
N LEU A 251 42.09 0.93 -30.93
CA LEU A 251 40.92 1.29 -30.12
C LEU A 251 40.24 0.05 -29.52
N ALA A 252 40.13 -1.05 -30.27
CA ALA A 252 39.56 -2.30 -29.79
C ALA A 252 40.41 -2.96 -28.69
N ALA A 253 41.73 -2.72 -28.69
CA ALA A 253 42.63 -3.17 -27.62
C ALA A 253 42.47 -2.36 -26.31
N THR A 254 41.81 -1.21 -26.36
CA THR A 254 41.63 -0.34 -25.20
C THR A 254 40.55 -0.90 -24.26
N PRO A 255 40.71 -0.85 -22.92
CA PRO A 255 39.75 -1.42 -21.96
C PRO A 255 38.34 -0.81 -21.99
N SER A 256 38.16 0.31 -22.68
CA SER A 256 36.90 1.03 -22.83
C SER A 256 36.07 0.58 -24.04
N ALA A 257 36.65 -0.20 -24.96
CA ALA A 257 35.95 -0.70 -26.14
C ALA A 257 35.02 -1.87 -25.80
N ALA A 258 33.95 -2.02 -26.57
CA ALA A 258 33.04 -3.15 -26.46
C ALA A 258 33.78 -4.46 -26.75
N PRO A 259 33.62 -5.50 -25.91
CA PRO A 259 34.30 -6.76 -26.12
C PRO A 259 33.75 -7.47 -27.35
N ARG A 260 34.64 -8.10 -28.12
CA ARG A 260 34.26 -9.07 -29.16
C ARG A 260 33.49 -10.22 -28.49
N PRO A 261 32.32 -10.62 -29.00
CA PRO A 261 31.65 -11.82 -28.52
C PRO A 261 32.55 -13.04 -28.81
N THR A 262 32.98 -13.73 -27.76
CA THR A 262 33.65 -15.02 -27.88
C THR A 262 32.62 -16.04 -28.33
N GLU A 263 32.82 -16.62 -29.51
CA GLU A 263 31.99 -17.72 -30.00
C GLU A 263 32.05 -18.88 -28.99
N HIS A 264 30.88 -19.30 -28.52
CA HIS A 264 30.65 -20.57 -27.82
C HIS A 264 29.79 -21.44 -28.73
#